data_AF-A0AAD9T904-F1
#
_entry.id   AF-A0AAD9T904-F1
#
_cell.length_a   1.000
_cell.length_b   1.000
_cell.length_c   1.000
_cell.angle_alpha   90.00
_cell.angle_beta   90.00
_cell.angle_gamma   90.00
#
_symmetry.space_group_name_H-M   'P 1'
#
loop_
_entity.id
_entity.type
_entity.pdbx_description
1 polymer ?
#
loop_
_entity_poly.entity_id
_entity_poly.type
_entity_poly.pdbx_seq_one_letter_code
_entity_poly.pdbx_strand_id
1 'polypeptide(L)'
;MASSSSPQPLLCRLPAAALLLLLLSPAIDAVGCSSQKLTNSALYSTFLDLTTLFASLHFSYDPANSSAAAAFNVAPPKGKDSWVSWALNPTAIGMFGAQVLMTFRDADVMTMKTYNITSTTVKELPISFKTWDRAAEYNSANGMMGSTR
;
A
#
# COMPACT_ATOMS: atom_id res chain seq x y z
N MET A 1 11.23 43.43 47.83
CA MET A 1 12.04 42.43 47.09
C MET A 1 11.09 41.41 46.48
N ALA A 2 10.82 41.52 45.19
CA ALA A 2 10.02 40.56 44.44
C ALA A 2 10.99 39.69 43.63
N SER A 3 11.02 38.39 43.89
CA SER A 3 11.84 37.44 43.14
C SER A 3 10.96 36.75 42.10
N SER A 4 11.29 36.99 40.83
CA SER A 4 10.67 36.36 39.66
C SER A 4 11.25 34.96 39.46
N SER A 5 10.40 33.93 39.38
CA SER A 5 10.80 32.58 38.98
C SER A 5 10.71 32.41 37.47
N SER A 6 11.81 31.97 36.85
CA SER A 6 11.93 31.71 35.41
C SER A 6 11.36 30.33 35.06
N PRO A 7 10.58 30.16 33.98
CA PRO A 7 10.08 28.85 33.56
C PRO A 7 11.18 28.12 32.76
N GLN A 8 11.75 27.07 33.34
CA GLN A 8 12.62 26.16 32.58
C GLN A 8 11.77 25.23 31.70
N PRO A 9 12.20 24.97 30.46
CA PRO A 9 11.46 24.10 29.55
C PRO A 9 11.53 22.68 30.09
N LEU A 10 10.36 22.06 30.26
CA LEU A 10 10.20 20.63 30.49
C LEU A 10 10.61 19.88 29.20
N LEU A 11 11.91 19.84 28.93
CA LEU A 11 12.50 18.82 28.08
C LEU A 11 12.38 17.51 28.85
N CYS A 12 11.25 16.86 28.56
CA CYS A 12 10.84 15.54 29.05
C CYS A 12 12.05 14.60 29.01
N ARG A 13 12.63 14.34 30.19
CA ARG A 13 13.70 13.37 30.39
C ARG A 13 13.13 11.98 30.19
N LEU A 14 13.00 11.57 28.93
CA LEU A 14 12.77 10.19 28.59
C LEU A 14 13.90 9.37 29.25
N PRO A 15 13.58 8.43 30.16
CA PRO A 15 14.61 7.65 30.83
C PRO A 15 15.40 6.90 29.75
N ALA A 16 16.73 6.79 29.92
CA ALA A 16 17.58 6.06 28.97
C ALA A 16 17.08 4.63 28.70
N ALA A 17 16.35 4.04 29.66
CA ALA A 17 15.64 2.77 29.52
C ALA A 17 14.51 2.79 28.47
N ALA A 18 13.77 3.90 28.33
CA ALA A 18 12.75 4.05 27.28
C ALA A 18 13.37 4.16 25.88
N LEU A 19 14.54 4.80 25.77
CA LEU A 19 15.30 4.85 24.52
C LEU A 19 15.88 3.47 24.15
N LEU A 20 16.30 2.69 25.15
CA LEU A 20 16.74 1.30 24.97
C LEU A 20 15.59 0.39 24.49
N LEU A 21 14.38 0.59 25.00
CA LEU A 21 13.17 -0.15 24.59
C LEU A 21 12.78 0.10 23.13
N LEU A 22 13.03 1.31 22.60
CA LEU A 22 12.83 1.62 21.17
C LEU A 22 13.81 0.86 20.27
N LEU A 23 15.05 0.64 20.71
CA LEU A 23 16.08 -0.15 20.00
C LEU A 23 15.82 -1.66 20.02
N LEU A 24 14.95 -2.13 20.94
CA LEU A 24 14.51 -3.51 21.07
C LEU A 24 13.22 -3.80 20.28
N SER A 25 12.68 -2.79 19.58
CA SER A 25 11.58 -3.03 18.65
C SER A 25 12.08 -4.05 17.62
N PRO A 26 11.44 -5.22 17.46
CA PRO A 26 11.82 -6.11 16.38
C PRO A 26 11.70 -5.29 15.09
N ALA A 27 12.81 -5.17 14.35
CA ALA A 27 12.69 -4.91 12.93
C ALA A 27 11.69 -5.98 12.45
N ILE A 28 10.59 -5.54 11.87
CA ILE A 28 9.67 -6.45 11.23
C ILE A 28 10.45 -6.94 10.01
N ASP A 29 11.33 -7.91 10.21
CA ASP A 29 11.90 -8.66 9.11
C ASP A 29 10.69 -9.23 8.40
N ALA A 30 10.47 -8.79 7.16
CA ALA A 30 9.41 -9.29 6.31
C ALA A 30 9.59 -10.81 6.24
N VAL A 31 8.80 -11.53 7.04
CA VAL A 31 8.83 -12.98 7.16
C VAL A 31 8.55 -13.55 5.78
N GLY A 32 9.60 -14.07 5.15
CA GLY A 32 9.55 -14.85 3.91
C GLY A 32 8.91 -14.15 2.71
N CYS A 33 9.73 -13.55 1.84
CA CYS A 33 9.33 -13.21 0.47
C CYS A 33 8.80 -14.48 -0.23
N SER A 34 7.48 -14.65 -0.26
CA SER A 34 6.87 -15.75 -0.98
C SER A 34 7.13 -15.57 -2.48
N SER A 35 7.49 -16.68 -3.12
CA SER A 35 7.98 -16.85 -4.50
C SER A 35 6.96 -16.51 -5.59
N GLN A 36 6.10 -15.49 -5.40
CA GLN A 36 5.20 -15.06 -6.45
C GLN A 36 5.99 -14.31 -7.51
N LYS A 37 5.97 -14.88 -8.73
CA LYS A 37 6.64 -14.30 -9.89
C LYS A 37 5.89 -13.06 -10.35
N LEU A 38 6.26 -11.93 -9.77
CA LEU A 38 5.87 -10.61 -10.22
C LEU A 38 6.71 -10.16 -11.41
N THR A 39 6.06 -9.55 -12.40
CA THR A 39 6.78 -8.81 -13.44
C THR A 39 7.58 -7.69 -12.77
N ASN A 40 8.85 -7.54 -13.15
CA ASN A 40 9.76 -6.54 -12.58
C ASN A 40 9.91 -6.62 -11.05
N SER A 41 9.95 -7.83 -10.48
CA SER A 41 10.10 -8.05 -9.04
C SER A 41 11.25 -7.29 -8.37
N ALA A 42 12.34 -7.01 -9.11
CA ALA A 42 13.48 -6.22 -8.64
C ALA A 42 13.15 -4.76 -8.28
N LEU A 43 12.00 -4.23 -8.72
CA LEU A 43 11.54 -2.89 -8.36
C LEU A 43 11.02 -2.79 -6.93
N TYR A 44 10.70 -3.90 -6.28
CA TYR A 44 10.01 -3.91 -4.99
C TYR A 44 10.95 -4.38 -3.88
N SER A 45 11.39 -3.44 -3.04
CA SER A 45 12.31 -3.69 -1.93
C SER A 45 11.60 -4.19 -0.66
N THR A 46 10.29 -3.96 -0.55
CA THR A 46 9.49 -4.27 0.62
C THR A 46 8.34 -5.18 0.25
N PHE A 47 8.02 -6.12 1.14
CA PHE A 47 6.94 -7.09 1.00
C PHE A 47 6.11 -7.13 2.27
N LEU A 48 4.79 -7.15 2.10
CA LEU A 48 3.81 -7.32 3.16
C LEU A 48 2.84 -8.42 2.75
N ASP A 49 2.81 -9.50 3.53
CA ASP A 49 1.74 -10.48 3.46
C ASP A 49 0.52 -9.95 4.24
N LEU A 50 -0.63 -9.88 3.58
CA LEU A 50 -1.85 -9.37 4.19
C LEU A 50 -2.60 -10.54 4.80
N THR A 51 -2.96 -10.41 6.07
CA THR A 51 -3.58 -11.48 6.88
C THR A 51 -4.93 -11.96 6.37
N THR A 52 -5.53 -11.26 5.40
CA THR A 52 -6.84 -11.59 4.85
C THR A 52 -6.75 -11.75 3.33
N LEU A 53 -7.62 -12.61 2.79
CA LEU A 53 -7.78 -12.86 1.35
C LEU A 53 -6.57 -13.49 0.65
N PHE A 54 -5.55 -13.95 1.39
CA PHE A 54 -4.27 -14.40 0.80
C PHE A 54 -3.69 -13.35 -0.15
N ALA A 55 -3.82 -12.08 0.26
CA ALA A 55 -3.36 -10.94 -0.51
C ALA A 55 -1.95 -10.56 -0.09
N SER A 56 -1.21 -9.94 -1.01
CA SER A 56 0.13 -9.46 -0.73
C SER A 56 0.36 -8.10 -1.38
N LEU A 57 1.18 -7.29 -0.74
CA LEU A 57 1.60 -5.97 -1.21
C LEU A 57 3.11 -5.92 -1.27
N HIS A 58 3.65 -5.76 -2.46
CA HIS A 58 5.05 -5.45 -2.69
C HIS A 58 5.18 -3.96 -2.98
N PHE A 59 6.15 -3.27 -2.41
CA PHE A 59 6.35 -1.86 -2.73
C PHE A 59 7.79 -1.40 -2.52
N SER A 60 8.11 -0.23 -3.08
CA SER A 60 9.33 0.52 -2.82
C SER A 60 9.04 2.02 -2.89
N TYR A 61 9.88 2.82 -2.26
CA TYR A 61 9.86 4.27 -2.35
C TYR A 61 11.26 4.79 -2.60
N ASP A 62 11.40 5.58 -3.65
CA ASP A 62 12.62 6.32 -3.96
C ASP A 62 12.44 7.79 -3.51
N PRO A 63 13.08 8.21 -2.41
CA PRO A 63 13.00 9.57 -1.93
C PRO A 63 13.69 10.59 -2.85
N ALA A 64 14.66 10.18 -3.68
CA ALA A 64 15.37 11.10 -4.57
C ALA A 64 14.44 11.68 -5.63
N ASN A 65 13.47 10.90 -6.09
CA ASN A 65 12.51 11.27 -7.12
C ASN A 65 11.05 11.37 -6.61
N SER A 66 10.84 11.20 -5.30
CA SER A 66 9.50 11.16 -4.66
C SER A 66 8.54 10.18 -5.34
N SER A 67 9.05 9.02 -5.74
CA SER A 67 8.31 8.02 -6.52
C SER A 67 8.17 6.72 -5.76
N ALA A 68 7.00 6.11 -5.82
CA ALA A 68 6.75 4.78 -5.28
C ALA A 68 6.36 3.81 -6.40
N ALA A 69 6.74 2.55 -6.26
CA ALA A 69 6.20 1.45 -7.06
C ALA A 69 5.49 0.49 -6.12
N ALA A 70 4.26 0.10 -6.45
CA ALA A 70 3.52 -0.91 -5.70
C ALA A 70 3.14 -2.10 -6.59
N ALA A 71 2.92 -3.26 -6.01
CA ALA A 71 2.29 -4.39 -6.66
C ALA A 71 1.40 -5.10 -5.66
N PHE A 72 0.12 -5.21 -6.00
CA PHE A 72 -0.88 -5.88 -5.18
C PHE A 72 -1.36 -7.14 -5.87
N ASN A 73 -1.31 -8.26 -5.16
CA ASN A 73 -1.63 -9.58 -5.69
C ASN A 73 -2.57 -10.32 -4.76
N VAL A 74 -3.62 -10.90 -5.32
CA VAL A 74 -4.62 -11.66 -4.55
C VAL A 74 -5.28 -12.73 -5.42
N ALA A 75 -5.77 -13.79 -4.80
CA ALA A 75 -6.64 -14.74 -5.48
C ALA A 75 -8.04 -14.08 -5.68
N PRO A 76 -8.48 -13.82 -6.93
CA PRO A 76 -9.79 -13.26 -7.17
C PRO A 76 -10.90 -14.27 -6.83
N PRO A 77 -12.14 -13.81 -6.58
CA PRO A 77 -13.29 -14.70 -6.52
C PRO A 77 -13.39 -15.59 -7.77
N LYS A 78 -13.95 -16.79 -7.63
CA LYS A 78 -14.14 -17.70 -8.78
C LYS A 78 -15.14 -17.08 -9.76
N GLY A 79 -14.78 -17.03 -11.05
CA GLY A 79 -15.66 -16.56 -12.12
C GLY A 79 -14.93 -15.69 -13.14
N LYS A 80 -15.47 -15.60 -14.36
CA LYS A 80 -14.90 -14.75 -15.41
C LYS A 80 -15.09 -13.26 -15.14
N ASP A 81 -16.15 -12.90 -14.43
CA ASP A 81 -16.50 -11.51 -14.07
C ASP A 81 -15.93 -11.09 -12.70
N SER A 82 -14.84 -11.74 -12.29
CA SER A 82 -14.18 -11.43 -11.02
C SER A 82 -13.31 -10.19 -11.15
N TRP A 83 -13.25 -9.43 -10.06
CA TRP A 83 -12.45 -8.25 -9.93
C TRP A 83 -11.77 -8.24 -8.56
N VAL A 84 -10.66 -7.52 -8.48
CA VAL A 84 -9.91 -7.28 -7.24
C VAL A 84 -9.60 -5.80 -7.16
N SER A 85 -9.59 -5.24 -5.96
CA SER A 85 -9.25 -3.84 -5.78
C SER A 85 -8.50 -3.61 -4.50
N TRP A 86 -7.64 -2.60 -4.51
CA TRP A 86 -7.01 -2.03 -3.33
C TRP A 86 -7.05 -0.51 -3.45
N ALA A 87 -6.77 0.19 -2.35
CA ALA A 87 -6.93 1.64 -2.31
C ALA A 87 -5.92 2.31 -1.39
N LEU A 88 -5.63 3.57 -1.72
CA LEU A 88 -4.91 4.51 -0.87
C LEU A 88 -5.91 5.47 -0.23
N ASN A 89 -5.64 5.86 1.01
CA ASN A 89 -6.49 6.76 1.79
C ASN A 89 -5.78 8.10 2.07
N PRO A 90 -5.53 8.94 1.05
CA PRO A 90 -4.72 10.15 1.22
C PRO A 90 -5.45 11.27 1.97
N THR A 91 -6.79 11.32 1.93
CA THR A 91 -7.56 12.45 2.47
C THR A 91 -8.34 12.12 3.74
N ALA A 92 -8.72 10.85 3.94
CA ALA A 92 -9.52 10.40 5.07
C ALA A 92 -9.37 8.89 5.29
N ILE A 93 -9.65 8.43 6.51
CA ILE A 93 -9.71 7.00 6.84
C ILE A 93 -11.09 6.47 6.46
N GLY A 94 -11.12 5.32 5.77
CA GLY A 94 -12.34 4.64 5.37
C GLY A 94 -12.55 4.66 3.86
N MET A 95 -13.79 4.46 3.41
CA MET A 95 -14.11 4.34 1.98
C MET A 95 -14.18 5.70 1.28
N PHE A 96 -14.79 6.71 1.89
CA PHE A 96 -14.85 8.04 1.29
C PHE A 96 -13.48 8.73 1.41
N GLY A 97 -13.00 9.28 0.30
CA GLY A 97 -11.64 9.77 0.16
C GLY A 97 -10.64 8.70 -0.30
N ALA A 98 -11.07 7.45 -0.46
CA ALA A 98 -10.22 6.39 -0.98
C ALA A 98 -9.97 6.57 -2.47
N GLN A 99 -8.73 6.34 -2.87
CA GLN A 99 -8.26 6.32 -4.25
C GLN A 99 -7.96 4.88 -4.63
N VAL A 100 -8.82 4.31 -5.46
CA VAL A 100 -8.92 2.88 -5.72
C VAL A 100 -8.23 2.53 -7.02
N LEU A 101 -7.50 1.42 -7.00
CA LEU A 101 -7.02 0.71 -8.18
C LEU A 101 -7.79 -0.61 -8.27
N MET A 102 -8.57 -0.77 -9.33
CA MET A 102 -9.39 -1.96 -9.56
C MET A 102 -8.89 -2.70 -10.79
N THR A 103 -8.67 -4.00 -10.63
CA THR A 103 -8.22 -4.91 -11.69
C THR A 103 -9.32 -5.94 -11.99
N PHE A 104 -9.61 -6.16 -13.27
CA PHE A 104 -10.67 -7.05 -13.71
C PHE A 104 -10.44 -7.53 -15.15
N ARG A 105 -11.23 -8.53 -15.58
CA ARG A 105 -11.27 -9.00 -16.98
C ARG A 105 -12.27 -8.18 -17.76
N ASP A 106 -11.80 -7.53 -18.82
CA ASP A 106 -12.65 -6.88 -19.81
C ASP A 106 -12.48 -7.61 -21.15
N ALA A 107 -13.50 -8.32 -21.61
CA ALA A 107 -13.47 -9.13 -22.84
C ALA A 107 -12.20 -10.01 -22.97
N ASP A 108 -11.88 -10.76 -21.90
CA ASP A 108 -10.68 -11.61 -21.74
C ASP A 108 -9.33 -10.86 -21.67
N VAL A 109 -9.33 -9.53 -21.67
CA VAL A 109 -8.14 -8.69 -21.46
C VAL A 109 -8.05 -8.23 -20.01
N MET A 110 -6.86 -8.37 -19.41
CA MET A 110 -6.59 -7.78 -18.10
C MET A 110 -6.56 -6.27 -18.15
N THR A 111 -7.43 -5.66 -17.36
CA THR A 111 -7.61 -4.20 -17.33
C THR A 111 -7.51 -3.71 -15.89
N MET A 112 -6.82 -2.57 -15.71
CA MET A 112 -6.81 -1.83 -14.46
C MET A 112 -7.39 -0.44 -14.68
N LYS A 113 -8.33 -0.06 -13.81
CA LYS A 113 -8.94 1.27 -13.77
C LYS A 113 -8.75 1.92 -12.41
N THR A 114 -8.80 3.25 -12.40
CA THR A 114 -8.69 4.04 -11.19
C THR A 114 -9.98 4.75 -10.86
N TYR A 115 -10.27 4.86 -9.56
CA TYR A 115 -11.49 5.50 -9.07
C TYR A 115 -11.17 6.40 -7.89
N ASN A 116 -11.85 7.53 -7.81
CA ASN A 116 -11.79 8.43 -6.67
C ASN A 116 -13.15 8.42 -5.95
N ILE A 117 -13.19 7.82 -4.76
CA ILE A 117 -14.43 7.54 -4.04
C ILE A 117 -14.82 8.74 -3.19
N THR A 118 -15.49 9.71 -3.80
CA THR A 118 -16.00 10.91 -3.13
C THR A 118 -17.50 10.84 -2.81
N SER A 119 -18.21 9.87 -3.39
CA SER A 119 -19.63 9.63 -3.18
C SER A 119 -19.98 8.15 -3.39
N THR A 120 -21.22 7.77 -3.13
CA THR A 120 -21.71 6.40 -3.39
C THR A 120 -21.84 6.07 -4.88
N THR A 121 -21.84 7.09 -5.75
CA THR A 121 -21.80 6.90 -7.20
C THR A 121 -20.34 6.81 -7.64
N VAL A 122 -19.89 5.60 -7.98
CA VAL A 122 -18.52 5.34 -8.40
C VAL A 122 -18.34 5.74 -9.88
N LYS A 123 -17.39 6.62 -10.14
CA LYS A 123 -17.00 7.03 -11.50
C LYS A 123 -15.51 6.83 -11.68
N GLU A 124 -15.13 6.31 -12.84
CA GLU A 124 -13.73 6.22 -13.23
C GLU A 124 -13.14 7.63 -13.27
N LEU A 125 -12.10 7.85 -12.48
CA LEU A 125 -11.44 9.14 -12.33
C LEU A 125 -9.95 8.92 -12.07
N PRO A 126 -9.09 9.85 -12.52
CA PRO A 126 -7.71 9.87 -12.08
C PRO A 126 -7.62 9.98 -10.55
N ILE A 127 -6.60 9.34 -9.99
CA ILE A 127 -6.20 9.49 -8.58
C ILE A 127 -5.21 10.66 -8.44
N SER A 128 -4.98 11.16 -7.23
CA SER A 128 -4.08 12.32 -7.03
C SER A 128 -2.62 12.01 -7.30
N PHE A 129 -2.24 10.74 -7.28
CA PHE A 129 -0.90 10.28 -7.60
C PHE A 129 -0.76 10.09 -9.12
N LYS A 130 0.24 10.75 -9.72
CA LYS A 130 0.60 10.46 -11.10
C LYS A 130 1.10 9.02 -11.17
N THR A 131 0.36 8.19 -11.89
CA THR A 131 0.76 6.81 -12.15
C THR A 131 1.52 6.76 -13.46
N TRP A 132 2.52 5.91 -13.52
CA TRP A 132 3.18 5.58 -14.77
C TRP A 132 2.91 4.11 -15.02
N ASP A 133 2.66 3.78 -16.28
CA ASP A 133 3.15 2.52 -16.82
C ASP A 133 2.29 1.31 -16.28
N ARG A 134 1.38 1.49 -15.32
CA ARG A 134 0.29 0.60 -14.84
C ARG A 134 0.03 -0.68 -15.64
N ALA A 135 0.09 -1.83 -14.97
CA ALA A 135 -0.30 -3.11 -15.56
C ALA A 135 -1.28 -3.90 -14.70
N ALA A 136 -2.12 -4.67 -15.39
CA ALA A 136 -3.04 -5.66 -14.83
C ALA A 136 -2.59 -7.04 -15.29
N GLU A 137 -2.50 -7.99 -14.37
CA GLU A 137 -1.93 -9.30 -14.65
C GLU A 137 -2.81 -10.42 -14.09
N TYR A 138 -2.82 -11.55 -14.81
CA TYR A 138 -3.43 -12.78 -14.34
C TYR A 138 -2.45 -13.94 -14.54
N ASN A 139 -2.12 -14.63 -13.46
CA ASN A 139 -1.29 -15.82 -13.51
C ASN A 139 -2.19 -17.06 -13.55
N SER A 140 -2.22 -17.72 -14.71
CA SER A 140 -3.06 -18.90 -14.93
C SER A 140 -2.61 -20.15 -14.16
N ALA A 141 -1.35 -20.21 -13.70
CA ALA A 141 -0.82 -21.35 -12.98
C ALA A 141 -1.31 -21.40 -11.52
N ASN A 142 -1.43 -20.24 -10.87
CA ASN A 142 -1.89 -20.14 -9.47
C ASN A 142 -3.23 -19.40 -9.33
N GLY A 143 -3.81 -18.93 -10.44
CA GLY A 143 -5.09 -18.24 -10.47
C GLY A 143 -5.07 -16.83 -9.91
N MET A 144 -3.90 -16.23 -9.64
CA MET A 144 -3.80 -14.93 -8.98
C MET A 144 -3.99 -13.78 -9.95
N MET A 145 -4.63 -12.71 -9.47
CA MET A 145 -4.78 -11.44 -10.17
C MET A 145 -3.92 -10.39 -9.48
N GLY A 146 -3.22 -9.60 -10.28
CA GLY A 146 -2.28 -8.60 -9.79
C GLY A 146 -2.43 -7.25 -10.49
N SER A 147 -2.05 -6.21 -9.78
CA SER A 147 -1.85 -4.86 -10.33
C SER A 147 -0.45 -4.37 -9.99
N THR A 148 0.19 -3.66 -10.90
CA THR A 148 1.52 -3.07 -10.68
C THR A 148 1.59 -1.57 -10.98
N ARG A 149 2.50 -0.95 -10.20
CA ARG A 149 3.00 0.45 -10.05
C ARG A 149 1.98 1.52 -9.69
#